data_AF-A0A225VKD3-F1
#
_entry.id   AF-A0A225VKD3-F1
#
_cell.length_a   1.000
_cell.length_b   1.000
_cell.length_c   1.000
_cell.angle_alpha   90.00
_cell.angle_beta   90.00
_cell.angle_gamma   90.00
#
_symmetry.space_group_name_H-M   'P 1'
#
loop_
_entity.id
_entity.type
_entity.pdbx_description
1 polymer ?
#
loop_
_entity_poly.entity_id
_entity_poly.type
_entity_poly.pdbx_seq_one_letter_code
_entity_poly.pdbx_strand_id
1 'polypeptide(L)'
;MAKRTTTQRSEKERIALLKQWKSHPQWTAGDAARELQVNVRMLNDWKKRYWDGLDTATGSDRVRGEGGGRPRTKKPYEDNILQFYNRCRRDGIRCAICGGQAQ
;
A
#
# COMPACT_ATOMS: atom_id res chain seq x y z
N MET A 1 -2.31 -18.69 -25.15
CA MET A 1 -2.27 -17.24 -24.85
C MET A 1 -1.59 -17.05 -23.51
N ALA A 2 -0.49 -16.29 -23.43
CA ALA A 2 0.18 -16.02 -22.17
C ALA A 2 -0.75 -15.21 -21.25
N LYS A 3 -0.97 -15.70 -20.01
CA LYS A 3 -1.71 -14.94 -19.00
C LYS A 3 -0.92 -13.65 -18.75
N ARG A 4 -1.51 -12.49 -19.02
CA ARG A 4 -0.88 -11.20 -18.69
C ARG A 4 -0.77 -11.14 -17.17
N THR A 5 0.44 -11.34 -16.65
CA THR A 5 0.73 -11.16 -15.23
C THR A 5 0.46 -9.69 -14.90
N THR A 6 -0.60 -9.41 -14.15
CA THR A 6 -0.84 -8.07 -13.61
C THR A 6 0.19 -7.82 -12.52
N THR A 7 1.36 -7.31 -12.90
CA THR A 7 2.42 -6.95 -11.97
C THR A 7 1.92 -5.82 -11.08
N GLN A 8 1.78 -6.07 -9.78
CA GLN A 8 1.46 -5.01 -8.83
C GLN A 8 2.70 -4.12 -8.70
N ARG A 9 2.68 -2.95 -9.38
CA ARG A 9 3.72 -1.93 -9.28
C ARG A 9 3.52 -1.05 -8.04
N SER A 10 4.61 -0.66 -7.39
CA SER A 10 4.59 0.29 -6.26
C SER A 10 4.15 1.69 -6.71
N GLU A 11 3.77 2.56 -5.78
CA GLU A 11 3.39 3.93 -6.16
C GLU A 11 4.57 4.70 -6.76
N LYS A 12 5.78 4.48 -6.24
CA LYS A 12 7.02 5.03 -6.81
C LYS A 12 7.20 4.65 -8.28
N GLU A 13 7.06 3.37 -8.61
CA GLU A 13 7.17 2.90 -10.00
C GLU A 13 6.10 3.53 -10.88
N ARG A 14 4.84 3.63 -10.40
CA ARG A 14 3.75 4.29 -11.14
C ARG A 14 4.07 5.75 -11.45
N ILE A 15 4.56 6.48 -10.45
CA ILE A 15 4.92 7.90 -10.60
C ILE A 15 6.11 8.05 -11.55
N ALA A 16 7.14 7.19 -11.47
CA ALA A 16 8.28 7.22 -12.37
C ALA A 16 7.86 7.03 -13.85
N LEU A 17 6.96 6.09 -14.11
CA LEU A 17 6.43 5.84 -15.46
C LEU A 17 5.58 7.00 -15.97
N LEU A 18 4.78 7.62 -15.09
CA LEU A 18 4.03 8.82 -15.43
C LEU A 18 4.95 10.02 -15.70
N LYS A 19 6.07 10.16 -14.98
CA LYS A 19 7.10 11.18 -15.26
C LYS A 19 7.74 10.94 -16.63
N GLN A 20 8.03 9.69 -16.96
CA GLN A 20 8.53 9.31 -18.28
C GLN A 20 7.50 9.60 -19.39
N TRP A 21 6.20 9.40 -19.11
CA TRP A 21 5.17 9.82 -20.06
C TRP A 21 5.07 11.34 -20.19
N LYS A 22 5.19 12.09 -19.08
CA LYS A 22 5.21 13.57 -19.08
C LYS A 22 6.40 14.14 -19.86
N SER A 23 7.56 13.45 -19.88
CA SER A 23 8.72 13.85 -20.68
C SER A 23 8.59 13.54 -22.17
N HIS A 24 7.59 12.74 -22.58
CA HIS A 24 7.32 12.39 -23.97
C HIS A 24 5.90 12.82 -24.38
N PRO A 25 5.65 14.13 -24.59
CA PRO A 25 4.33 14.66 -24.93
C PRO A 25 3.77 14.12 -26.26
N GLN A 26 4.62 13.60 -27.14
CA GLN A 26 4.24 12.96 -28.40
C GLN A 26 3.55 11.60 -28.23
N TRP A 27 3.68 10.94 -27.06
CA TRP A 27 3.12 9.62 -26.86
C TRP A 27 1.63 9.68 -26.57
N THR A 28 0.85 9.03 -27.43
CA THR A 28 -0.55 8.74 -27.11
C THR A 28 -0.64 7.76 -25.94
N ALA A 29 -1.81 7.66 -25.29
CA ALA A 29 -1.99 6.68 -24.21
C ALA A 29 -1.74 5.23 -24.66
N GLY A 30 -1.94 4.93 -25.95
CA GLY A 30 -1.65 3.62 -26.55
C GLY A 30 -0.16 3.39 -26.74
N ASP A 31 0.56 4.39 -27.25
CA ASP A 31 2.02 4.30 -27.43
C ASP A 31 2.73 4.25 -26.08
N ALA A 32 2.34 5.10 -25.13
CA ALA A 32 2.88 5.07 -23.77
C ALA A 32 2.62 3.72 -23.08
N ALA A 33 1.43 3.13 -23.25
CA ALA A 33 1.13 1.80 -22.73
C ALA A 33 2.01 0.70 -23.35
N ARG A 34 2.31 0.81 -24.65
CA ARG A 34 3.15 -0.15 -25.37
C ARG A 34 4.62 -0.03 -24.94
N GLU A 35 5.16 1.19 -24.89
CA GLU A 35 6.54 1.46 -24.49
C GLU A 35 6.78 1.15 -23.01
N LEU A 36 5.84 1.52 -22.13
CA LEU A 36 5.94 1.27 -20.68
C LEU A 36 5.53 -0.16 -20.27
N GLN A 37 5.06 -0.95 -21.24
CA GLN A 37 4.49 -2.29 -21.08
C GLN A 37 3.41 -2.34 -19.98
N VAL A 38 2.55 -1.32 -19.95
CA VAL A 38 1.44 -1.19 -18.99
C VAL A 38 0.13 -1.31 -19.73
N ASN A 39 -0.89 -1.88 -19.09
CA ASN A 39 -2.23 -1.86 -19.65
C ASN A 39 -2.76 -0.42 -19.74
N VAL A 40 -3.24 0.01 -20.91
CA VAL A 40 -3.81 1.34 -21.17
C VAL A 40 -4.81 1.77 -20.10
N ARG A 41 -5.68 0.84 -19.67
CA ARG A 41 -6.68 1.12 -18.61
C ARG A 41 -6.00 1.52 -17.31
N MET A 42 -4.98 0.75 -16.91
CA MET A 42 -4.21 0.97 -15.68
C MET A 42 -3.44 2.29 -15.74
N LEU A 43 -2.84 2.60 -16.90
CA LEU A 43 -2.12 3.85 -17.12
C LEU A 43 -3.05 5.08 -17.00
N ASN A 44 -4.26 5.00 -17.56
CA ASN A 44 -5.28 6.04 -17.41
C ASN A 44 -5.79 6.18 -15.97
N ASP A 45 -5.98 5.07 -15.26
CA ASP A 45 -6.31 5.09 -13.83
C ASP A 45 -5.23 5.79 -13.00
N TRP A 46 -3.94 5.53 -13.29
CA TRP A 46 -2.83 6.20 -12.61
C TRP A 46 -2.76 7.68 -12.97
N LYS A 47 -2.97 8.03 -14.24
CA LYS A 47 -3.03 9.42 -14.70
C LYS A 47 -4.09 10.19 -13.90
N LYS A 48 -5.31 9.68 -13.79
CA LYS A 48 -6.37 10.36 -13.01
C LYS A 48 -6.03 10.59 -11.54
N ARG A 49 -5.19 9.75 -10.93
CA ARG A 49 -4.87 9.82 -9.49
C ARG A 49 -3.64 10.65 -9.18
N TYR A 50 -2.63 10.61 -10.04
CA TYR A 50 -1.30 11.16 -9.72
C TYR A 50 -0.86 12.27 -10.67
N TRP A 51 -1.57 12.55 -11.77
CA TRP A 51 -1.13 13.51 -12.80
C TRP A 51 -1.07 14.96 -12.31
N ASP A 52 -2.06 15.41 -11.55
CA ASP A 52 -2.12 16.80 -11.03
C ASP A 52 -1.08 17.07 -9.93
N GLY A 53 -0.63 16.02 -9.22
CA GLY A 53 0.32 16.12 -8.10
C GLY A 53 1.68 15.50 -8.38
N LEU A 54 2.03 15.26 -9.65
CA LEU A 54 3.17 14.44 -10.05
C LEU A 54 4.52 14.99 -9.58
N ASP A 55 4.61 16.31 -9.45
CA ASP A 55 5.84 17.01 -9.07
C ASP A 55 6.08 16.95 -7.54
N THR A 56 5.01 16.83 -6.74
CA THR A 56 5.06 16.67 -5.28
C THR A 56 5.04 15.21 -4.82
N ALA A 57 4.67 14.27 -5.69
CA ALA A 57 4.52 12.87 -5.32
C ALA A 57 5.87 12.15 -5.28
N THR A 58 6.39 11.88 -4.07
CA THR A 58 7.56 11.03 -3.85
C THR A 58 7.21 9.53 -3.89
N GLY A 59 5.92 9.20 -3.69
CA GLY A 59 5.38 7.84 -3.71
C GLY A 59 5.87 6.97 -2.55
N SER A 60 5.02 6.05 -2.08
CA SER A 60 5.46 4.99 -1.18
C SER A 60 6.13 3.85 -1.97
N ASP A 61 7.17 3.25 -1.40
CA ASP A 61 7.71 1.98 -1.92
C ASP A 61 6.77 0.80 -1.67
N ARG A 62 5.77 1.00 -0.80
CA ARG A 62 4.76 -0.01 -0.52
C ARG A 62 3.88 -0.25 -1.75
N VAL A 63 3.77 -1.52 -2.14
CA VAL A 63 2.87 -1.98 -3.20
C VAL A 63 1.39 -1.91 -2.78
N ARG A 64 1.14 -1.99 -1.46
CA ARG A 64 -0.19 -1.80 -0.85
C ARG A 64 -0.19 -0.56 0.03
N GLY A 65 -1.19 0.29 -0.15
CA GLY A 65 -1.46 1.39 0.77
C GLY A 65 -1.76 0.87 2.18
N GLU A 66 -1.63 1.75 3.18
CA GLU A 66 -2.06 1.45 4.53
C GLU A 66 -3.54 1.03 4.54
N GLY A 67 -3.86 -0.09 5.20
CA GLY A 67 -5.21 -0.68 5.14
C GLY A 67 -5.52 -1.50 3.87
N GLY A 68 -4.59 -1.63 2.92
CA GLY A 68 -4.76 -2.41 1.68
C GLY A 68 -4.73 -3.93 1.84
N GLY A 69 -4.89 -4.45 3.06
CA GLY A 69 -5.02 -5.87 3.37
C GLY A 69 -6.48 -6.30 3.49
N ARG A 70 -6.73 -7.61 3.63
CA ARG A 70 -8.06 -8.09 4.02
C ARG A 70 -8.43 -7.40 5.34
N PRO A 71 -9.61 -6.75 5.45
CA PRO A 71 -10.05 -6.16 6.70
C PRO A 71 -9.98 -7.23 7.79
N ARG A 72 -9.20 -6.98 8.85
CA ARG A 72 -9.15 -7.90 9.99
C ARG A 72 -10.42 -7.70 10.79
N THR A 73 -11.32 -8.67 10.77
CA THR A 73 -12.41 -8.73 11.73
C THR A 73 -11.83 -9.13 13.09
N LYS A 74 -11.91 -8.24 14.08
CA LYS A 74 -11.60 -8.59 15.46
C LYS A 74 -12.55 -9.69 15.94
N LYS A 75 -12.03 -10.70 16.63
CA LYS A 75 -12.87 -11.69 17.31
C LYS A 75 -13.37 -11.11 18.64
N PRO A 76 -14.57 -11.47 19.13
CA PRO A 76 -15.17 -10.85 20.31
C PRO A 76 -14.33 -11.00 21.58
N TYR A 77 -13.52 -12.06 21.69
CA TYR A 77 -12.65 -12.28 22.85
C TYR A 77 -11.36 -11.43 22.83
N GLU A 78 -10.97 -10.85 21.69
CA GLU A 78 -9.71 -10.11 21.58
C GLU A 78 -9.73 -8.82 22.40
N ASP A 79 -10.90 -8.16 22.51
CA ASP A 79 -11.04 -6.98 23.36
C ASP A 79 -10.97 -7.34 24.85
N ASN A 80 -11.49 -8.50 25.26
CA ASN A 80 -11.36 -8.99 26.65
C ASN A 80 -9.89 -9.27 27.00
N ILE A 81 -9.14 -9.85 26.06
CA ILE A 81 -7.70 -10.09 26.22
C ILE A 81 -6.95 -8.76 26.33
N LEU A 82 -7.24 -7.79 25.47
CA LEU A 82 -6.63 -6.46 25.52
C LEU A 82 -6.94 -5.72 26.83
N GLN A 83 -8.19 -5.78 27.31
CA GLN A 83 -8.57 -5.20 28.59
C GLN A 83 -7.83 -5.85 29.76
N PHE A 84 -7.69 -7.18 29.75
CA PHE A 84 -6.91 -7.91 30.75
C PHE A 84 -5.44 -7.45 30.77
N TYR A 85 -4.77 -7.41 29.61
CA TYR A 85 -3.38 -6.94 29.53
C TYR A 85 -3.23 -5.48 29.97
N ASN A 86 -4.16 -4.60 29.59
CA ASN A 86 -4.14 -3.20 29.99
C ASN A 86 -4.34 -3.03 31.50
N ARG A 87 -5.19 -3.86 32.12
CA ARG A 87 -5.38 -3.90 33.57
C ARG A 87 -4.11 -4.39 34.27
N CYS A 88 -3.54 -5.53 33.85
CA CYS A 88 -2.28 -6.03 34.41
C CYS A 88 -1.14 -5.01 34.32
N ARG A 89 -1.07 -4.25 33.22
CA ARG A 89 -0.07 -3.20 33.03
C ARG A 89 -0.25 -2.00 33.97
N ARG A 90 -1.49 -1.62 34.29
CA ARG A 90 -1.77 -0.52 35.24
C ARG A 90 -1.54 -0.92 36.68
N ASP A 91 -1.96 -2.13 37.03
CA ASP A 91 -1.99 -2.59 38.42
C ASP A 91 -0.63 -3.18 38.87
N GLY A 92 0.39 -3.20 37.99
CA GLY A 92 1.69 -3.80 38.27
C GLY A 92 1.63 -5.31 38.53
N ILE A 93 0.51 -5.95 38.22
CA ILE A 93 0.26 -7.36 38.47
C ILE A 93 1.07 -8.16 37.44
N ARG A 94 1.99 -9.02 37.91
CA ARG A 94 2.66 -10.01 37.07
C ARG A 94 1.60 -10.88 36.39
N CYS A 95 1.40 -10.66 35.10
CA CYS A 95 0.63 -11.58 34.28
C CYS A 95 1.38 -12.92 34.28
N ALA A 96 0.78 -13.98 34.83
CA ALA A 96 1.41 -15.31 34.92
C ALA A 96 1.77 -15.93 33.56
N ILE A 97 1.24 -15.37 32.46
CA ILE A 97 1.53 -15.74 31.08
C ILE A 97 2.81 -15.05 30.56
N CYS A 98 3.20 -13.93 31.16
CA CYS A 98 4.39 -13.15 30.81
C CYS A 98 5.45 -13.34 31.91
N GLY A 99 6.18 -14.44 31.86
CA GLY A 99 7.27 -14.75 32.80
C GLY A 99 8.50 -13.82 32.68
N GLY A 100 8.32 -12.51 32.76
CA GLY A 100 9.41 -11.54 32.64
C GLY A 100 9.08 -10.25 33.40
N GLN A 101 9.87 -10.00 34.44
CA GLN A 101 9.78 -8.85 35.33
C GLN A 101 10.17 -7.56 34.57
N ALA A 102 9.46 -6.45 34.80
CA ALA A 102 10.00 -5.12 34.54
C ALA A 102 10.63 -4.62 35.84
N GLN A 103 11.93 -4.29 35.78
CA GLN A 103 12.67 -3.55 36.80
C GLN A 103 12.19 -2.10 36.84
#